data_AF-A0A955ZLU9-F1
#
_entry.id   AF-A0A955ZLU9-F1
#
_cell.length_a   1.000
_cell.length_b   1.000
_cell.length_c   1.000
_cell.angle_alpha   90.00
_cell.angle_beta   90.00
_cell.angle_gamma   90.00
#
_symmetry.space_group_name_H-M   'P 1'
#
loop_
_entity.id
_entity.type
_entity.pdbx_description
1 polymer ?
#
loop_
_entity_poly.entity_id
_entity_poly.type
_entity_poly.pdbx_seq_one_letter_code
_entity_poly.pdbx_strand_id
1 'polypeptide(L)'
;MRTRVLVVWLSVLAGCTPDPASEFETGAPALAVPDEVARRIADEGGARVILTLDDTVLGLLPGPRATPEERAEIFAERARDWVEIVQDVIDALPPEVSVARSWEHLPLLAIDVDDLAIAESLLRLPLVTAMSPEEIYTTELSQSLALIGQPTAASQGFLGAGTSVAVLDTGADWTHPDLGSCTAVNTPASCRVAYAADFAPNDGARDANGHGTNVSAIVAAVAPGTDILALDVFNGGGASSTDILSALDWVIANQATYHIAAVNMSLGGGLYASPCADVFATGIANTRAAGVSVVVASGNDARPNAMSSPACNAGALSVGAVYDSNMGPISWSG
;
A
#
# COMPACT_ATOMS: atom_id res chain seq x y z
N MET A 1 -36.29 -9.10 -6.08
CA MET A 1 -35.72 -10.33 -6.69
C MET A 1 -34.38 -10.60 -6.03
N ARG A 2 -34.05 -11.87 -5.81
CA ARG A 2 -33.15 -12.37 -4.75
C ARG A 2 -31.67 -12.05 -4.96
N THR A 3 -31.04 -11.66 -3.86
CA THR A 3 -29.61 -11.60 -3.54
C THR A 3 -28.86 -12.87 -3.94
N ARG A 4 -27.65 -12.73 -4.47
CA ARG A 4 -26.61 -13.77 -4.49
C ARG A 4 -25.26 -13.13 -4.17
N VAL A 5 -24.79 -13.33 -2.95
CA VAL A 5 -23.37 -13.20 -2.58
C VAL A 5 -22.83 -14.61 -2.49
N LEU A 6 -21.82 -14.91 -3.27
CA LEU A 6 -21.14 -16.20 -3.31
C LEU A 6 -19.98 -16.14 -2.29
N VAL A 7 -20.10 -16.92 -1.22
CA VAL A 7 -19.03 -17.16 -0.25
C VAL A 7 -18.46 -18.53 -0.55
N VAL A 8 -17.13 -18.64 -0.64
CA VAL A 8 -16.43 -19.93 -0.71
C VAL A 8 -15.41 -19.99 0.41
N TRP A 9 -15.56 -21.00 1.27
CA TRP A 9 -14.57 -21.48 2.23
C TRP A 9 -14.12 -22.87 1.79
N LEU A 10 -12.83 -23.19 1.92
CA LEU A 10 -12.39 -24.57 2.12
C LEU A 10 -11.13 -24.60 3.00
N SER A 11 -11.25 -25.35 4.08
CA SER A 11 -10.24 -25.62 5.11
C SER A 11 -9.41 -26.85 4.76
N VAL A 12 -8.11 -26.88 5.07
CA VAL A 12 -7.37 -28.11 5.39
C VAL A 12 -6.37 -27.83 6.51
N LEU A 13 -6.53 -28.55 7.62
CA LEU A 13 -5.58 -28.72 8.72
C LEU A 13 -4.96 -30.12 8.62
N ALA A 14 -3.63 -30.20 8.62
CA ALA A 14 -2.79 -31.31 9.08
C ALA A 14 -1.37 -30.70 9.14
N GLY A 15 -0.60 -30.67 10.23
CA GLY A 15 -0.31 -31.74 11.19
C GLY A 15 1.20 -31.95 11.14
N CYS A 16 1.99 -31.17 11.89
CA CYS A 16 3.42 -31.42 12.10
C CYS A 16 3.72 -31.32 13.60
N THR A 17 4.05 -32.45 14.20
CA THR A 17 4.65 -32.56 15.54
C THR A 17 6.10 -32.08 15.49
N PRO A 18 6.62 -31.44 16.56
CA PRO A 18 8.02 -31.04 16.62
C PRO A 18 8.93 -32.28 16.85
N ASP A 19 9.91 -32.47 15.96
CA ASP A 19 11.01 -33.42 16.15
C ASP A 19 12.06 -32.80 17.10
N PRO A 20 12.79 -33.58 17.92
CA PRO A 20 13.63 -33.05 18.98
C PRO A 20 15.00 -32.61 18.46
N ALA A 21 15.44 -31.45 18.99
CA ALA A 21 16.79 -30.90 19.04
C ALA A 21 17.89 -31.65 18.24
N SER A 22 18.16 -31.20 17.03
CA SER A 22 19.45 -31.43 16.36
C SER A 22 20.44 -30.36 16.79
N GLU A 23 21.64 -30.80 17.13
CA GLU A 23 22.79 -30.02 17.56
C GLU A 23 23.12 -28.89 16.56
N PHE A 24 23.24 -27.65 17.06
CA PHE A 24 23.67 -26.52 16.25
C PHE A 24 25.19 -26.61 16.01
N GLU A 25 25.57 -27.00 14.79
CA GLU A 25 26.90 -26.70 14.27
C GLU A 25 27.08 -25.18 14.21
N THR A 26 28.10 -24.68 14.91
CA THR A 26 28.52 -23.28 14.86
C THR A 26 29.32 -23.04 13.59
N GLY A 27 28.62 -22.83 12.48
CA GLY A 27 29.14 -22.24 11.26
C GLY A 27 28.05 -21.35 10.68
N ALA A 28 28.36 -20.09 10.36
CA ALA A 28 27.45 -19.30 9.55
C ALA A 28 27.17 -20.09 8.25
N PRO A 29 25.90 -20.26 7.85
CA PRO A 29 25.59 -21.01 6.64
C PRO A 29 26.35 -20.40 5.46
N ALA A 30 26.90 -21.27 4.60
CA ALA A 30 27.51 -20.82 3.37
C ALA A 30 26.46 -20.03 2.56
N LEU A 31 26.89 -18.92 1.95
CA LEU A 31 26.02 -18.16 1.05
C LEU A 31 25.53 -19.09 -0.07
N ALA A 32 24.24 -19.03 -0.35
CA ALA A 32 23.58 -19.81 -1.38
C ALA A 32 22.87 -18.90 -2.36
N VAL A 33 22.80 -19.33 -3.62
CA VAL A 33 22.02 -18.63 -4.65
C VAL A 33 20.54 -18.73 -4.26
N PRO A 34 19.80 -17.61 -4.18
CA PRO A 34 18.37 -17.67 -3.89
C PRO A 34 17.61 -18.52 -4.91
N ASP A 35 16.65 -19.32 -4.45
CA ASP A 35 15.83 -20.20 -5.31
C ASP A 35 15.20 -19.46 -6.49
N GLU A 36 14.85 -18.19 -6.30
CA GLU A 36 14.31 -17.33 -7.34
C GLU A 36 15.32 -17.01 -8.44
N VAL A 37 16.56 -16.71 -8.09
CA VAL A 37 17.63 -16.46 -9.07
C VAL A 37 17.88 -17.73 -9.88
N ALA A 38 17.96 -18.89 -9.21
CA ALA A 38 18.15 -20.17 -9.88
C ALA A 38 17.01 -20.51 -10.85
N ARG A 39 15.76 -20.22 -10.46
CA ARG A 39 14.58 -20.38 -11.34
C ARG A 39 14.65 -19.44 -12.55
N ARG A 40 14.91 -18.15 -12.36
CA ARG A 40 14.98 -17.17 -13.47
C ARG A 40 16.08 -17.53 -14.48
N ILE A 41 17.24 -17.98 -14.03
CA ILE A 41 18.30 -18.48 -14.92
C ILE A 41 17.80 -19.68 -15.75
N ALA A 42 17.16 -20.66 -15.10
CA ALA A 42 16.69 -21.87 -15.77
C ALA A 42 15.53 -21.61 -16.75
N ASP A 43 14.59 -20.74 -16.39
CA ASP A 43 13.34 -20.53 -17.11
C ASP A 43 13.41 -19.37 -18.13
N GLU A 44 14.18 -18.33 -17.83
CA GLU A 44 14.24 -17.07 -18.59
C GLU A 44 15.60 -16.85 -19.29
N GLY A 45 16.59 -17.71 -19.00
CA GLY A 45 17.93 -17.64 -19.56
C GLY A 45 18.83 -16.60 -18.89
N GLY A 46 18.41 -16.00 -17.78
CA GLY A 46 19.23 -15.13 -16.95
C GLY A 46 18.44 -14.36 -15.89
N ALA A 47 19.16 -13.71 -14.98
CA ALA A 47 18.61 -12.92 -13.89
C ALA A 47 19.53 -11.72 -13.58
N ARG A 48 18.93 -10.57 -13.27
CA ARG A 48 19.66 -9.50 -12.58
C ARG A 48 19.67 -9.76 -11.08
N VAL A 49 20.85 -9.73 -10.49
CA VAL A 49 21.07 -9.89 -9.04
C VAL A 49 21.73 -8.65 -8.46
N ILE A 50 21.46 -8.39 -7.19
CA ILE A 50 22.12 -7.38 -6.38
C ILE A 50 23.00 -8.12 -5.38
N LEU A 51 24.32 -7.97 -5.52
CA LEU A 51 25.28 -8.43 -4.52
C LEU A 51 25.40 -7.39 -3.42
N THR A 52 25.24 -7.81 -2.18
CA THR A 52 25.61 -7.03 -1.01
C THR A 52 27.06 -7.31 -0.69
N LEU A 53 27.85 -6.24 -0.55
CA LEU A 53 29.26 -6.32 -0.28
C LEU A 53 29.55 -5.94 1.19
N ASP A 54 30.58 -6.53 1.78
CA ASP A 54 31.04 -6.22 3.13
C ASP A 54 31.57 -4.79 3.18
N ASP A 55 30.87 -3.92 3.91
CA ASP A 55 31.22 -2.51 4.05
C ASP A 55 32.01 -2.22 5.33
N THR A 56 32.36 -3.25 6.12
CA THR A 56 33.19 -3.10 7.32
C THR A 56 34.62 -2.65 6.99
N VAL A 57 35.04 -2.81 5.73
CA VAL A 57 36.29 -2.28 5.20
C VAL A 57 36.26 -0.75 5.03
N LEU A 58 35.07 -0.14 4.99
CA LEU A 58 34.91 1.31 4.93
C LEU A 58 34.95 1.93 6.33
N GLY A 59 35.48 3.17 6.43
CA GLY A 59 35.44 3.95 7.67
C GLY A 59 34.03 4.11 8.22
N LEU A 60 33.85 4.24 9.53
CA LEU A 60 32.53 4.19 10.20
C LEU A 60 31.50 5.16 9.62
N LEU A 61 30.23 4.75 9.62
CA LEU A 61 29.11 5.64 9.32
C LEU A 61 29.05 6.83 10.32
N PRO A 62 28.46 7.97 9.91
CA PRO A 62 28.36 9.13 10.78
C PRO A 62 27.58 8.81 12.05
N GLY A 63 28.15 9.18 13.20
CA GLY A 63 27.48 9.02 14.49
C GLY A 63 26.22 9.89 14.61
N PRO A 64 25.35 9.61 15.60
CA PRO A 64 24.09 10.32 15.78
C PRO A 64 24.25 11.82 16.07
N ARG A 65 25.45 12.26 16.51
CA ARG A 65 25.76 13.67 16.83
C ARG A 65 26.52 14.42 15.74
N ALA A 66 26.85 13.78 14.61
CA ALA A 66 27.60 14.43 13.53
C ALA A 66 26.81 15.59 12.91
N THR A 67 27.47 16.71 12.65
CA THR A 67 26.88 17.86 11.93
C THR A 67 26.62 17.53 10.47
N PRO A 68 25.81 18.30 9.74
CA PRO A 68 25.61 18.10 8.30
C PRO A 68 26.92 18.13 7.49
N GLU A 69 27.85 19.01 7.84
CA GLU A 69 29.16 19.12 7.19
C GLU A 69 30.01 17.87 7.43
N GLU A 70 30.08 17.40 8.69
CA GLU A 70 30.78 16.17 9.05
C GLU A 70 30.18 14.94 8.35
N ARG A 71 28.85 14.87 8.24
CA ARG A 71 28.16 13.79 7.50
C ARG A 71 28.54 13.79 6.02
N ALA A 72 28.55 14.96 5.39
CA ALA A 72 28.90 15.09 3.99
C ALA A 72 30.36 14.68 3.73
N GLU A 73 31.28 15.07 4.61
CA GLU A 73 32.70 14.71 4.51
C GLU A 73 32.90 13.18 4.67
N ILE A 74 32.26 12.57 5.68
CA ILE A 74 32.33 11.12 5.91
C ILE A 74 31.78 10.33 4.71
N PHE A 75 30.62 10.73 4.16
CA PHE A 75 30.06 10.04 3.00
C PHE A 75 30.91 10.24 1.73
N ALA A 76 31.52 11.41 1.55
CA ALA A 76 32.42 11.67 0.41
C ALA A 76 33.75 10.90 0.52
N GLU A 77 34.27 10.69 1.73
CA GLU A 77 35.42 9.82 1.98
C GLU A 77 35.04 8.36 1.72
N ARG A 78 33.97 7.85 2.34
CA ARG A 78 33.47 6.49 2.12
C ARG A 78 33.22 6.21 0.63
N ALA A 79 32.65 7.16 -0.11
CA ALA A 79 32.38 6.97 -1.52
C ALA A 79 33.65 6.85 -2.37
N ARG A 80 34.71 7.61 -2.05
CA ARG A 80 35.99 7.50 -2.74
C ARG A 80 36.64 6.14 -2.51
N ASP A 81 36.72 5.71 -1.25
CA ASP A 81 37.28 4.40 -0.88
C ASP A 81 36.45 3.27 -1.50
N TRP A 82 35.13 3.43 -1.53
CA TRP A 82 34.23 2.43 -2.07
C TRP A 82 34.38 2.22 -3.58
N VAL A 83 34.62 3.28 -4.35
CA VAL A 83 34.86 3.17 -5.80
C VAL A 83 36.08 2.31 -6.10
N GLU A 84 37.16 2.44 -5.31
CA GLU A 84 38.37 1.61 -5.48
C GLU A 84 38.07 0.13 -5.17
N ILE A 85 37.39 -0.13 -4.04
CA ILE A 85 37.02 -1.50 -3.62
C ILE A 85 36.11 -2.18 -4.65
N VAL A 86 35.09 -1.48 -5.16
CA VAL A 86 34.18 -2.03 -6.16
C VAL A 86 34.92 -2.29 -7.47
N GLN A 87 35.88 -1.44 -7.86
CA GLN A 87 36.67 -1.69 -9.06
C GLN A 87 37.49 -2.98 -8.96
N ASP A 88 38.10 -3.25 -7.79
CA ASP A 88 38.81 -4.51 -7.55
C ASP A 88 37.88 -5.73 -7.65
N VAL A 89 36.65 -5.61 -7.13
CA VAL A 89 35.63 -6.67 -7.28
C VAL A 89 35.26 -6.86 -8.74
N ILE A 90 35.03 -5.78 -9.48
CA ILE A 90 34.69 -5.81 -10.92
C ILE A 90 35.82 -6.45 -11.74
N ASP A 91 37.08 -6.10 -11.46
CA ASP A 91 38.25 -6.64 -12.16
C ASP A 91 38.46 -8.14 -11.86
N ALA A 92 37.94 -8.62 -10.72
CA ALA A 92 37.95 -10.03 -10.34
C ALA A 92 36.75 -10.84 -10.91
N LEU A 93 35.78 -10.20 -11.55
CA LEU A 93 34.63 -10.88 -12.13
C LEU A 93 35.05 -11.74 -13.35
N PRO A 94 34.37 -12.87 -13.58
CA PRO A 94 34.50 -13.60 -14.84
C PRO A 94 34.18 -12.68 -16.04
N PRO A 95 34.90 -12.79 -17.17
CA PRO A 95 34.71 -11.91 -18.33
C PRO A 95 33.32 -12.03 -18.98
N GLU A 96 32.59 -13.12 -18.71
CA GLU A 96 31.22 -13.35 -19.15
C GLU A 96 30.19 -12.55 -18.33
N VAL A 97 30.57 -12.04 -17.17
CA VAL A 97 29.67 -11.33 -16.25
C VAL A 97 29.59 -9.85 -16.61
N SER A 98 28.38 -9.35 -16.84
CA SER A 98 28.14 -7.92 -17.07
C SER A 98 27.64 -7.22 -15.81
N VAL A 99 28.34 -6.15 -15.43
CA VAL A 99 27.90 -5.23 -14.39
C VAL A 99 26.83 -4.31 -14.94
N ALA A 100 25.61 -4.42 -14.42
CA ALA A 100 24.51 -3.55 -14.80
C ALA A 100 24.60 -2.17 -14.14
N ARG A 101 25.02 -2.14 -12.86
CA ARG A 101 25.14 -0.90 -12.08
C ARG A 101 26.01 -1.10 -10.84
N SER A 102 26.78 -0.07 -10.49
CA SER A 102 27.38 0.11 -9.17
C SER A 102 26.89 1.42 -8.55
N TRP A 103 26.98 1.52 -7.23
CA TRP A 103 26.63 2.72 -6.48
C TRP A 103 27.80 3.18 -5.62
N GLU A 104 28.06 4.48 -5.62
CA GLU A 104 29.21 5.04 -4.90
C GLU A 104 29.00 5.12 -3.39
N HIS A 105 27.74 5.15 -2.92
CA HIS A 105 27.40 5.36 -1.51
C HIS A 105 26.71 4.16 -0.87
N LEU A 106 26.49 3.10 -1.64
CA LEU A 106 25.82 1.89 -1.19
C LEU A 106 26.74 0.71 -1.50
N PRO A 107 26.95 -0.21 -0.53
CA PRO A 107 27.82 -1.36 -0.74
C PRO A 107 27.13 -2.45 -1.55
N LEU A 108 26.65 -2.09 -2.74
CA LEU A 108 25.81 -2.89 -3.61
C LEU A 108 26.39 -2.90 -5.03
N LEU A 109 26.28 -4.05 -5.69
CA LEU A 109 26.67 -4.23 -7.09
C LEU A 109 25.58 -5.02 -7.82
N ALA A 110 25.00 -4.43 -8.85
CA ALA A 110 24.01 -5.10 -9.69
C ALA A 110 24.69 -5.77 -10.88
N ILE A 111 24.43 -7.06 -11.04
CA ILE A 111 25.08 -7.94 -12.01
C ILE A 111 24.02 -8.74 -12.76
N ASP A 112 24.19 -8.87 -14.07
CA ASP A 112 23.42 -9.81 -14.87
C ASP A 112 24.15 -11.16 -14.94
N VAL A 113 23.44 -12.25 -14.61
CA VAL A 113 23.94 -13.63 -14.63
C VAL A 113 23.03 -14.52 -15.47
N ASP A 114 23.59 -15.35 -16.34
CA ASP A 114 22.87 -16.28 -17.22
C ASP A 114 23.18 -17.76 -16.93
N ASP A 115 24.07 -18.02 -15.97
CA ASP A 115 24.51 -19.36 -15.60
C ASP A 115 24.57 -19.52 -14.08
N LEU A 116 24.06 -20.65 -13.58
CA LEU A 116 23.97 -20.92 -12.15
C LEU A 116 25.35 -21.11 -11.51
N ALA A 117 26.31 -21.71 -12.21
CA ALA A 117 27.67 -21.88 -11.70
C ALA A 117 28.41 -20.54 -11.61
N ILE A 118 28.12 -19.60 -12.54
CA ILE A 118 28.57 -18.21 -12.43
C ILE A 118 27.98 -17.57 -11.17
N ALA A 119 26.67 -17.65 -10.95
CA ALA A 119 26.04 -17.10 -9.74
C ALA A 119 26.62 -17.68 -8.44
N GLU A 120 26.87 -18.99 -8.38
CA GLU A 120 27.54 -19.63 -7.25
C GLU A 120 28.98 -19.14 -7.06
N SER A 121 29.71 -18.85 -8.15
CA SER A 121 31.08 -18.35 -8.08
C SER A 121 31.16 -16.95 -7.48
N LEU A 122 30.17 -16.09 -7.78
CA LEU A 122 30.09 -14.72 -7.24
C LEU A 122 29.95 -14.74 -5.71
N LEU A 123 29.21 -15.68 -5.15
CA LEU A 123 29.04 -15.86 -3.69
C LEU A 123 30.32 -16.29 -2.96
N ARG A 124 31.37 -16.68 -3.71
CA ARG A 124 32.68 -17.04 -3.15
C ARG A 124 33.68 -15.87 -3.21
N LEU A 125 33.28 -14.74 -3.79
CA LEU A 125 34.13 -13.55 -3.81
C LEU A 125 34.32 -13.02 -2.36
N PRO A 126 35.53 -12.62 -1.96
CA PRO A 126 35.84 -12.32 -0.56
C PRO A 126 34.98 -11.24 0.10
N LEU A 127 34.44 -10.31 -0.69
CA LEU A 127 33.64 -9.19 -0.20
C LEU A 127 32.13 -9.44 -0.32
N VAL A 128 31.67 -10.51 -0.94
CA VAL A 128 30.23 -10.76 -1.11
C VAL A 128 29.67 -11.35 0.18
N THR A 129 28.66 -10.68 0.74
CA THR A 129 27.98 -11.09 1.98
C THR A 129 26.54 -11.53 1.75
N ALA A 130 25.93 -11.16 0.63
CA ALA A 130 24.63 -11.66 0.20
C ALA A 130 24.41 -11.50 -1.31
N MET A 131 23.44 -12.24 -1.84
CA MET A 131 22.88 -12.07 -3.18
C MET A 131 21.37 -12.01 -3.07
N SER A 132 20.76 -11.02 -3.73
CA SER A 132 19.31 -10.86 -3.83
C SER A 132 18.91 -10.75 -5.30
N PRO A 133 17.73 -11.25 -5.72
CA PRO A 133 17.20 -10.93 -7.05
C PRO A 133 16.87 -9.44 -7.16
N GLU A 134 16.97 -8.87 -8.37
CA GLU A 134 16.34 -7.57 -8.65
C GLU A 134 14.82 -7.74 -8.63
N GLU A 135 14.14 -6.91 -7.83
CA GLU A 135 12.69 -6.85 -7.77
C GLU A 135 12.18 -5.71 -8.66
N ILE A 136 11.26 -6.04 -9.55
CA ILE A 136 10.58 -5.05 -10.39
C ILE A 136 9.29 -4.64 -9.70
N TYR A 137 9.24 -3.39 -9.23
CA TYR A 137 8.03 -2.80 -8.67
C TYR A 137 7.24 -2.10 -9.78
N THR A 138 6.01 -2.55 -10.02
CA THR A 138 5.08 -1.97 -11.00
C THR A 138 4.07 -1.03 -10.35
N THR A 139 3.59 -0.04 -11.12
CA THR A 139 2.49 0.83 -10.68
C THR A 139 1.15 0.13 -10.90
N GLU A 140 0.51 -0.32 -9.81
CA GLU A 140 -0.71 -1.15 -9.84
C GLU A 140 -2.00 -0.32 -10.01
N LEU A 141 -2.17 0.34 -11.16
CA LEU A 141 -3.40 1.09 -11.47
C LEU A 141 -4.21 0.53 -12.64
N SER A 142 -3.69 -0.45 -13.39
CA SER A 142 -4.28 -0.85 -14.67
C SER A 142 -5.35 -1.94 -14.60
N GLN A 143 -5.45 -2.73 -13.51
CA GLN A 143 -6.35 -3.89 -13.49
C GLN A 143 -7.50 -3.82 -12.47
N SER A 144 -7.50 -2.89 -11.51
CA SER A 144 -8.51 -2.84 -10.43
C SER A 144 -9.95 -2.69 -10.95
N LEU A 145 -10.20 -1.81 -11.93
CA LEU A 145 -11.54 -1.63 -12.50
C LEU A 145 -12.01 -2.86 -13.27
N ALA A 146 -11.11 -3.51 -14.03
CA ALA A 146 -11.43 -4.72 -14.77
C ALA A 146 -11.74 -5.89 -13.82
N LEU A 147 -10.95 -6.04 -12.74
CA LEU A 147 -11.12 -7.08 -11.73
C LEU A 147 -12.52 -7.04 -11.08
N ILE A 148 -13.02 -5.84 -10.77
CA ILE A 148 -14.34 -5.66 -10.17
C ILE A 148 -15.48 -5.63 -11.21
N GLY A 149 -15.16 -5.85 -12.49
CA GLY A 149 -16.13 -5.85 -13.59
C GLY A 149 -16.73 -4.48 -13.91
N GLN A 150 -16.07 -3.38 -13.50
CA GLN A 150 -16.60 -2.04 -13.67
C GLN A 150 -16.82 -1.64 -15.13
N PRO A 151 -15.91 -1.93 -16.10
CA PRO A 151 -16.15 -1.60 -17.50
C PRO A 151 -17.43 -2.21 -18.06
N THR A 152 -17.74 -3.45 -17.67
CA THR A 152 -18.99 -4.13 -18.04
C THR A 152 -20.20 -3.39 -17.48
N ALA A 153 -20.18 -3.02 -16.19
CA ALA A 153 -21.27 -2.27 -15.56
C ALA A 153 -21.45 -0.88 -16.21
N ALA A 154 -20.34 -0.17 -16.46
CA ALA A 154 -20.34 1.14 -17.11
C ALA A 154 -20.91 1.06 -18.54
N SER A 155 -20.55 0.03 -19.31
CA SER A 155 -21.08 -0.20 -20.67
C SER A 155 -22.60 -0.44 -20.69
N GLN A 156 -23.17 -0.88 -19.57
CA GLN A 156 -24.61 -1.07 -19.39
C GLN A 156 -25.32 0.20 -18.84
N GLY A 157 -24.58 1.29 -18.65
CA GLY A 157 -25.10 2.57 -18.15
C GLY A 157 -25.14 2.70 -16.62
N PHE A 158 -24.58 1.75 -15.88
CA PHE A 158 -24.49 1.84 -14.42
C PHE A 158 -23.33 2.73 -13.98
N LEU A 159 -23.49 4.04 -14.17
CA LEU A 159 -22.46 5.05 -13.89
C LEU A 159 -22.64 5.73 -12.53
N GLY A 160 -23.79 5.55 -11.86
CA GLY A 160 -24.12 6.29 -10.62
C GLY A 160 -24.73 7.68 -10.87
N ALA A 161 -25.23 7.94 -12.08
CA ALA A 161 -25.86 9.22 -12.41
C ALA A 161 -27.05 9.54 -11.49
N GLY A 162 -27.07 10.76 -10.94
CA GLY A 162 -28.13 11.24 -10.05
C GLY A 162 -28.02 10.76 -8.60
N THR A 163 -26.87 10.19 -8.21
CA THR A 163 -26.57 9.84 -6.82
C THR A 163 -25.31 10.56 -6.33
N SER A 164 -25.15 10.61 -5.02
CA SER A 164 -23.90 11.05 -4.38
C SER A 164 -23.29 9.97 -3.49
N VAL A 165 -21.96 9.98 -3.37
CA VAL A 165 -21.21 9.24 -2.37
C VAL A 165 -20.54 10.22 -1.42
N ALA A 166 -20.83 10.08 -0.12
CA ALA A 166 -20.13 10.83 0.92
C ALA A 166 -18.82 10.12 1.26
N VAL A 167 -17.71 10.84 1.27
CA VAL A 167 -16.38 10.34 1.62
C VAL A 167 -15.96 11.02 2.91
N LEU A 168 -15.93 10.27 4.01
CA LEU A 168 -15.46 10.75 5.32
C LEU A 168 -13.98 10.39 5.44
N ASP A 169 -13.13 11.37 5.22
CA ASP A 169 -11.68 11.17 5.08
C ASP A 169 -10.94 12.48 5.42
N THR A 170 -9.71 12.68 4.94
CA THR A 170 -8.88 13.87 5.18
C THR A 170 -9.28 15.10 4.34
N GLY A 171 -10.52 15.13 3.83
CA GLY A 171 -10.96 16.11 2.84
C GLY A 171 -10.74 15.65 1.39
N ALA A 172 -10.73 16.60 0.44
CA ALA A 172 -10.39 16.32 -0.95
C ALA A 172 -9.90 17.60 -1.65
N ASP A 173 -8.78 17.53 -2.37
CA ASP A 173 -8.41 18.59 -3.31
C ASP A 173 -9.25 18.49 -4.58
N TRP A 174 -10.41 19.13 -4.56
CA TRP A 174 -11.31 19.20 -5.71
C TRP A 174 -10.70 19.87 -6.95
N THR A 175 -9.53 20.52 -6.87
CA THR A 175 -8.82 21.00 -8.08
C THR A 175 -8.09 19.90 -8.85
N HIS A 176 -7.99 18.69 -8.28
CA HIS A 176 -7.34 17.55 -8.93
C HIS A 176 -8.06 17.15 -10.24
N PRO A 177 -7.33 16.83 -11.33
CA PRO A 177 -7.93 16.45 -12.61
C PRO A 177 -8.89 15.26 -12.53
N ASP A 178 -8.59 14.26 -11.70
CA ASP A 178 -9.45 13.08 -11.52
C ASP A 178 -10.80 13.40 -10.84
N LEU A 179 -10.89 14.59 -10.21
CA LEU A 179 -12.13 15.11 -9.62
C LEU A 179 -12.79 16.18 -10.51
N GLY A 180 -12.34 16.32 -11.76
CA GLY A 180 -12.94 17.20 -12.76
C GLY A 180 -12.38 18.62 -12.79
N SER A 181 -11.20 18.84 -12.18
CA SER A 181 -10.51 20.14 -12.11
C SER A 181 -11.42 21.28 -11.66
N CYS A 182 -12.10 21.08 -10.53
CA CYS A 182 -13.07 22.04 -10.02
C CYS A 182 -12.39 23.38 -9.70
N THR A 183 -12.92 24.48 -10.23
CA THR A 183 -12.47 25.83 -9.84
C THR A 183 -13.11 26.29 -8.53
N ALA A 184 -14.28 25.74 -8.21
CA ALA A 184 -14.93 25.78 -6.91
C ALA A 184 -15.77 24.51 -6.73
N VAL A 185 -16.21 24.20 -5.52
CA VAL A 185 -17.13 23.08 -5.29
C VAL A 185 -18.36 23.22 -6.21
N ASN A 186 -18.75 22.11 -6.85
CA ASN A 186 -19.82 22.04 -7.84
C ASN A 186 -19.61 22.96 -9.08
N THR A 187 -18.36 23.35 -9.38
CA THR A 187 -18.04 24.27 -10.49
C THR A 187 -16.70 23.91 -11.15
N PRO A 188 -16.61 23.78 -12.49
CA PRO A 188 -17.69 23.89 -13.48
C PRO A 188 -18.56 22.62 -13.50
N ALA A 189 -19.44 22.45 -14.50
CA ALA A 189 -20.31 21.26 -14.60
C ALA A 189 -19.56 19.92 -14.71
N SER A 190 -18.26 19.93 -15.04
CA SER A 190 -17.41 18.74 -15.00
C SER A 190 -16.88 18.42 -13.60
N CYS A 191 -17.05 19.33 -12.64
CA CYS A 191 -16.63 19.12 -11.26
C CYS A 191 -17.38 17.95 -10.66
N ARG A 192 -16.63 17.01 -10.08
CA ARG A 192 -17.19 15.80 -9.46
C ARG A 192 -17.49 15.97 -7.98
N VAL A 193 -16.98 17.04 -7.35
CA VAL A 193 -17.19 17.33 -5.93
C VAL A 193 -18.35 18.32 -5.79
N ALA A 194 -19.53 17.82 -5.46
CA ALA A 194 -20.75 18.63 -5.33
C ALA A 194 -20.84 19.35 -3.97
N TYR A 195 -20.17 18.82 -2.96
CA TYR A 195 -20.10 19.43 -1.63
C TYR A 195 -18.76 19.12 -0.97
N ALA A 196 -18.24 20.08 -0.19
CA ALA A 196 -17.12 19.85 0.70
C ALA A 196 -17.37 20.56 2.03
N ALA A 197 -17.06 19.89 3.14
CA ALA A 197 -17.15 20.48 4.47
C ALA A 197 -16.11 19.86 5.40
N ASP A 198 -15.72 20.65 6.39
CA ASP A 198 -14.77 20.29 7.42
C ASP A 198 -15.50 20.15 8.76
N PHE A 199 -15.41 18.94 9.33
CA PHE A 199 -15.99 18.58 10.62
C PHE A 199 -14.93 18.51 11.72
N ALA A 200 -13.64 18.48 11.35
CA ALA A 200 -12.54 18.50 12.28
C ALA A 200 -12.05 19.95 12.49
N PRO A 201 -11.17 20.22 13.47
CA PRO A 201 -10.51 21.51 13.57
C PRO A 201 -9.69 21.80 12.30
N ASN A 202 -10.12 22.81 11.54
CA ASN A 202 -9.55 23.23 10.26
C ASN A 202 -8.03 23.36 10.27
N ASP A 203 -7.39 22.57 9.43
CA ASP A 203 -5.93 22.52 9.23
C ASP A 203 -5.42 23.49 8.14
N GLY A 204 -6.32 24.26 7.53
CA GLY A 204 -6.04 25.27 6.51
C GLY A 204 -5.88 24.71 5.10
N ALA A 205 -6.13 23.41 4.89
CA ALA A 205 -6.05 22.76 3.58
C ALA A 205 -7.42 22.26 3.10
N ARG A 206 -7.50 21.90 1.81
CA ARG A 206 -8.66 21.15 1.27
C ARG A 206 -8.53 19.66 1.54
N ASP A 207 -7.28 19.21 1.59
CA ASP A 207 -6.84 17.90 2.02
C ASP A 207 -5.36 18.01 2.41
N ALA A 208 -5.05 17.94 3.70
CA ALA A 208 -3.67 18.08 4.17
C ALA A 208 -2.82 16.81 4.00
N ASN A 209 -3.45 15.67 3.69
CA ASN A 209 -2.77 14.37 3.62
C ASN A 209 -2.70 13.82 2.18
N GLY A 210 -3.72 14.06 1.37
CA GLY A 210 -3.90 13.49 0.03
C GLY A 210 -4.66 12.16 0.00
N HIS A 211 -4.86 11.51 1.16
CA HIS A 211 -5.58 10.25 1.25
C HIS A 211 -7.04 10.38 0.82
N GLY A 212 -7.76 11.39 1.32
CA GLY A 212 -9.15 11.64 0.95
C GLY A 212 -9.34 12.02 -0.53
N THR A 213 -8.38 12.74 -1.11
CA THR A 213 -8.32 13.01 -2.57
C THR A 213 -8.21 11.72 -3.37
N ASN A 214 -7.29 10.83 -2.99
CA ASN A 214 -7.10 9.53 -3.64
C ASN A 214 -8.36 8.64 -3.51
N VAL A 215 -8.93 8.54 -2.31
CA VAL A 215 -10.17 7.77 -2.07
C VAL A 215 -11.33 8.31 -2.91
N SER A 216 -11.49 9.64 -2.96
CA SER A 216 -12.51 10.30 -3.77
C SER A 216 -12.32 10.03 -5.27
N ALA A 217 -11.09 10.02 -5.76
CA ALA A 217 -10.77 9.71 -7.15
C ALA A 217 -11.10 8.26 -7.51
N ILE A 218 -10.87 7.30 -6.61
CA ILE A 218 -11.26 5.90 -6.80
C ILE A 218 -12.79 5.78 -6.93
N VAL A 219 -13.56 6.45 -6.06
CA VAL A 219 -15.02 6.47 -6.16
C VAL A 219 -15.46 7.07 -7.50
N ALA A 220 -14.85 8.19 -7.91
CA ALA A 220 -15.16 8.85 -9.18
C ALA A 220 -14.79 8.00 -10.41
N ALA A 221 -13.77 7.14 -10.31
CA ALA A 221 -13.40 6.19 -11.35
C ALA A 221 -14.37 5.00 -11.42
N VAL A 222 -14.78 4.46 -10.28
CA VAL A 222 -15.70 3.32 -10.20
C VAL A 222 -17.12 3.71 -10.66
N ALA A 223 -17.61 4.87 -10.20
CA ALA A 223 -18.92 5.41 -10.53
C ALA A 223 -18.79 6.79 -11.20
N PRO A 224 -18.45 6.86 -12.51
CA PRO A 224 -18.12 8.11 -13.19
C PRO A 224 -19.31 9.07 -13.41
N GLY A 225 -20.52 8.69 -13.03
CA GLY A 225 -21.70 9.56 -13.01
C GLY A 225 -22.12 10.01 -11.62
N THR A 226 -21.50 9.51 -10.53
CA THR A 226 -21.84 9.94 -9.18
C THR A 226 -21.17 11.27 -8.82
N ASP A 227 -21.83 12.05 -7.98
CA ASP A 227 -21.21 13.18 -7.30
C ASP A 227 -20.49 12.72 -6.02
N ILE A 228 -19.46 13.46 -5.63
CA ILE A 228 -18.68 13.26 -4.41
C ILE A 228 -19.04 14.35 -3.40
N LEU A 229 -19.30 13.95 -2.16
CA LEU A 229 -19.41 14.84 -1.01
C LEU A 229 -18.19 14.60 -0.11
N ALA A 230 -17.20 15.50 -0.16
CA ALA A 230 -15.96 15.38 0.59
C ALA A 230 -16.15 15.93 2.01
N LEU A 231 -16.20 15.05 3.01
CA LEU A 231 -16.39 15.43 4.41
C LEU A 231 -15.09 15.17 5.16
N ASP A 232 -14.38 16.24 5.51
CA ASP A 232 -13.14 16.15 6.25
C ASP A 232 -13.44 15.85 7.73
N VAL A 233 -12.89 14.74 8.23
CA VAL A 233 -13.03 14.30 9.62
C VAL A 233 -11.66 14.15 10.31
N PHE A 234 -10.57 14.54 9.64
CA PHE A 234 -9.21 14.47 10.17
C PHE A 234 -8.65 15.87 10.46
N ASN A 235 -7.86 16.00 11.51
CA ASN A 235 -7.18 17.25 11.85
C ASN A 235 -5.66 17.21 11.60
N GLY A 236 -5.23 16.39 10.64
CA GLY A 236 -3.81 16.10 10.36
C GLY A 236 -3.12 15.15 11.37
N GLY A 237 -3.66 14.97 12.58
CA GLY A 237 -3.17 14.01 13.59
C GLY A 237 -3.99 12.72 13.71
N GLY A 238 -5.19 12.70 13.14
CA GLY A 238 -6.13 11.58 13.18
C GLY A 238 -7.57 12.07 13.09
N ALA A 239 -8.52 11.13 13.06
CA ALA A 239 -9.95 11.43 13.11
C ALA A 239 -10.52 11.07 14.48
N SER A 240 -11.29 11.99 15.07
CA SER A 240 -11.99 11.72 16.33
C SER A 240 -13.35 11.06 16.05
N SER A 241 -13.80 10.20 16.97
CA SER A 241 -15.13 9.59 16.84
C SER A 241 -16.26 10.63 16.83
N THR A 242 -16.08 11.78 17.48
CA THR A 242 -17.07 12.86 17.48
C THR A 242 -17.19 13.54 16.12
N ASP A 243 -16.07 13.74 15.41
CA ASP A 243 -16.08 14.38 14.09
C ASP A 243 -16.68 13.44 13.05
N ILE A 244 -16.30 12.16 13.09
CA ILE A 244 -16.89 11.10 12.25
C ILE A 244 -18.41 10.98 12.49
N LEU A 245 -18.86 10.96 13.75
CA LEU A 245 -20.29 10.89 14.07
C LEU A 245 -21.04 12.16 13.64
N SER A 246 -20.41 13.34 13.71
CA SER A 246 -21.01 14.59 13.24
C SER A 246 -21.17 14.60 11.72
N ALA A 247 -20.20 14.05 10.98
CA ALA A 247 -20.31 13.87 9.54
C ALA A 247 -21.40 12.84 9.16
N LEU A 248 -21.53 11.74 9.91
CA LEU A 248 -22.62 10.76 9.70
C LEU A 248 -24.02 11.37 9.97
N ASP A 249 -24.14 12.20 11.00
CA ASP A 249 -25.38 12.94 11.29
C ASP A 249 -25.73 13.90 10.13
N TRP A 250 -24.73 14.62 9.61
CA TRP A 250 -24.90 15.45 8.43
C TRP A 250 -25.33 14.65 7.19
N VAL A 251 -24.74 13.47 6.96
CA VAL A 251 -25.13 12.57 5.86
C VAL A 251 -26.61 12.18 5.98
N ILE A 252 -27.08 11.83 7.17
CA ILE A 252 -28.49 11.50 7.41
C ILE A 252 -29.38 12.71 7.10
N ALA A 253 -29.03 13.88 7.63
CA ALA A 253 -29.81 15.11 7.46
C ALA A 253 -29.89 15.59 5.99
N ASN A 254 -28.86 15.28 5.19
CA ASN A 254 -28.75 15.76 3.81
C ASN A 254 -28.94 14.65 2.75
N GLN A 255 -29.35 13.45 3.18
CA GLN A 255 -29.53 12.28 2.30
C GLN A 255 -30.41 12.62 1.09
N ALA A 256 -31.58 13.22 1.33
CA ALA A 256 -32.54 13.55 0.27
C ALA A 256 -32.05 14.72 -0.60
N THR A 257 -31.36 15.70 -0.01
CA THR A 257 -30.85 16.89 -0.73
C THR A 257 -29.82 16.51 -1.79
N TYR A 258 -28.89 15.62 -1.45
CA TYR A 258 -27.81 15.20 -2.35
C TYR A 258 -28.00 13.80 -2.94
N HIS A 259 -29.15 13.14 -2.68
CA HIS A 259 -29.40 11.76 -3.12
C HIS A 259 -28.26 10.81 -2.72
N ILE A 260 -27.87 10.87 -1.45
CA ILE A 260 -26.71 10.11 -0.94
C ILE A 260 -27.06 8.62 -0.94
N ALA A 261 -26.33 7.84 -1.73
CA ALA A 261 -26.54 6.40 -1.90
C ALA A 261 -25.60 5.59 -1.00
N ALA A 262 -24.39 6.10 -0.77
CA ALA A 262 -23.39 5.46 0.07
C ALA A 262 -22.55 6.48 0.83
N VAL A 263 -22.00 6.03 1.95
CA VAL A 263 -20.94 6.68 2.68
C VAL A 263 -19.73 5.74 2.73
N ASN A 264 -18.56 6.26 2.39
CA ASN A 264 -17.28 5.59 2.49
C ASN A 264 -16.50 6.11 3.69
N MET A 265 -16.00 5.20 4.50
CA MET A 265 -15.12 5.48 5.64
C MET A 265 -13.83 4.64 5.46
N SER A 266 -12.84 5.21 4.78
CA SER A 266 -11.51 4.59 4.61
C SER A 266 -10.62 4.86 5.83
N LEU A 267 -11.16 4.57 7.01
CA LEU A 267 -10.55 4.83 8.30
C LEU A 267 -10.88 3.67 9.24
N GLY A 268 -10.07 3.55 10.29
CA GLY A 268 -10.40 2.66 11.38
C GLY A 268 -9.29 2.56 12.41
N GLY A 269 -9.63 1.98 13.55
CA GLY A 269 -8.69 1.74 14.63
C GLY A 269 -9.11 0.58 15.53
N GLY A 270 -8.15 0.09 16.31
CA GLY A 270 -8.34 -1.07 17.18
C GLY A 270 -8.45 -2.39 16.41
N LEU A 271 -8.50 -3.50 17.16
CA LEU A 271 -8.59 -4.84 16.62
C LEU A 271 -9.66 -5.64 17.37
N TYR A 272 -10.70 -6.03 16.65
CA TYR A 272 -11.88 -6.69 17.22
C TYR A 272 -12.08 -8.05 16.55
N ALA A 273 -11.94 -9.12 17.34
CA ALA A 273 -12.10 -10.50 16.87
C ALA A 273 -13.56 -10.98 16.79
N SER A 274 -14.50 -10.10 17.16
CA SER A 274 -15.95 -10.31 17.11
C SER A 274 -16.63 -8.99 16.73
N PRO A 275 -17.91 -9.02 16.29
CA PRO A 275 -18.64 -7.80 16.01
C PRO A 275 -18.59 -6.84 17.21
N CYS A 276 -18.21 -5.60 16.95
CA CYS A 276 -18.17 -4.56 17.97
C CYS A 276 -19.52 -3.84 18.04
N ALA A 277 -19.80 -3.26 19.20
CA ALA A 277 -20.95 -2.39 19.44
C ALA A 277 -20.46 -1.14 20.17
N ASP A 278 -19.56 -0.42 19.51
CA ASP A 278 -18.94 0.78 20.05
C ASP A 278 -19.77 2.03 19.74
N VAL A 279 -19.15 3.20 19.89
CA VAL A 279 -19.78 4.51 19.69
C VAL A 279 -20.39 4.69 18.31
N PHE A 280 -19.96 3.92 17.29
CA PHE A 280 -20.45 4.04 15.92
C PHE A 280 -21.69 3.20 15.63
N ALA A 281 -22.04 2.22 16.48
CA ALA A 281 -23.14 1.29 16.22
C ALA A 281 -24.46 2.00 15.88
N THR A 282 -24.84 3.01 16.68
CA THR A 282 -26.06 3.80 16.46
C THR A 282 -25.97 4.67 15.21
N GLY A 283 -24.82 5.32 14.97
CA GLY A 283 -24.60 6.14 13.78
C GLY A 283 -24.77 5.32 12.50
N ILE A 284 -24.10 4.16 12.43
CA ILE A 284 -24.17 3.23 11.29
C ILE A 284 -25.61 2.73 11.09
N ALA A 285 -26.30 2.32 12.15
CA ALA A 285 -27.68 1.85 12.07
C ALA A 285 -28.62 2.93 11.52
N ASN A 286 -28.48 4.17 11.99
CA ASN A 286 -29.30 5.30 11.56
C ASN A 286 -29.01 5.72 10.12
N THR A 287 -27.74 5.76 9.71
CA THR A 287 -27.34 6.05 8.32
C THR A 287 -27.93 5.02 7.36
N ARG A 288 -27.94 3.73 7.73
CA ARG A 288 -28.60 2.68 6.94
C ARG A 288 -30.11 2.82 6.91
N ALA A 289 -30.73 3.17 8.04
CA ALA A 289 -32.17 3.41 8.11
C ALA A 289 -32.61 4.59 7.23
N ALA A 290 -31.71 5.57 7.00
CA ALA A 290 -31.91 6.66 6.04
C ALA A 290 -31.74 6.23 4.57
N GLY A 291 -31.46 4.95 4.30
CA GLY A 291 -31.29 4.42 2.94
C GLY A 291 -29.87 4.54 2.38
N VAL A 292 -28.88 4.89 3.21
CA VAL A 292 -27.48 5.05 2.79
C VAL A 292 -26.68 3.79 3.14
N SER A 293 -25.96 3.23 2.17
CA SER A 293 -25.03 2.12 2.43
C SER A 293 -23.79 2.62 3.16
N VAL A 294 -23.37 1.96 4.23
CA VAL A 294 -22.18 2.35 5.01
C VAL A 294 -21.04 1.38 4.69
N VAL A 295 -20.01 1.86 4.01
CA VAL A 295 -18.85 1.08 3.55
C VAL A 295 -17.62 1.50 4.33
N VAL A 296 -16.90 0.53 4.91
CA VAL A 296 -15.80 0.81 5.86
C VAL A 296 -14.63 -0.13 5.60
N ALA A 297 -13.41 0.40 5.64
CA ALA A 297 -12.19 -0.40 5.50
C ALA A 297 -12.03 -1.35 6.70
N SER A 298 -11.70 -2.63 6.46
CA SER A 298 -11.55 -3.64 7.52
C SER A 298 -10.31 -3.47 8.40
N GLY A 299 -9.37 -2.62 7.99
CA GLY A 299 -8.08 -2.38 8.65
C GLY A 299 -6.89 -2.98 7.89
N ASN A 300 -5.69 -2.44 8.16
CA ASN A 300 -4.44 -2.76 7.46
C ASN A 300 -3.43 -3.54 8.33
N ASP A 301 -3.83 -3.98 9.53
CA ASP A 301 -2.99 -4.69 10.50
C ASP A 301 -2.72 -6.17 10.16
N ALA A 302 -3.11 -6.63 8.96
CA ALA A 302 -2.95 -8.00 8.47
C ALA A 302 -3.45 -9.09 9.45
N ARG A 303 -4.55 -8.82 10.17
CA ARG A 303 -5.13 -9.77 11.13
C ARG A 303 -6.14 -10.70 10.46
N PRO A 304 -5.94 -12.03 10.49
CA PRO A 304 -6.83 -12.98 9.81
C PRO A 304 -8.19 -13.16 10.50
N ASN A 305 -8.29 -12.76 11.76
CA ASN A 305 -9.46 -13.01 12.62
C ASN A 305 -9.93 -11.75 13.36
N ALA A 306 -9.52 -10.56 12.93
CA ALA A 306 -9.95 -9.31 13.55
C ALA A 306 -10.13 -8.20 12.51
N MET A 307 -11.04 -7.28 12.81
CA MET A 307 -11.30 -6.08 12.00
C MET A 307 -11.16 -4.82 12.85
N SER A 308 -10.94 -3.68 12.21
CA SER A 308 -10.97 -2.36 12.85
C SER A 308 -12.40 -1.91 13.17
N SER A 309 -12.53 -1.01 14.14
CA SER A 309 -13.71 -0.15 14.27
C SER A 309 -13.56 1.07 13.35
N PRO A 310 -14.61 1.52 12.62
CA PRO A 310 -16.02 1.10 12.74
C PRO A 310 -16.41 -0.17 11.99
N ALA A 311 -15.53 -0.77 11.18
CA ALA A 311 -15.87 -1.89 10.28
C ALA A 311 -16.39 -3.15 10.98
N CYS A 312 -16.05 -3.37 12.25
CA CYS A 312 -16.58 -4.46 13.07
C CYS A 312 -18.05 -4.28 13.50
N ASN A 313 -18.66 -3.12 13.31
CA ASN A 313 -20.04 -2.87 13.73
C ASN A 313 -21.06 -3.55 12.81
N ALA A 314 -22.12 -4.09 13.40
CA ALA A 314 -23.20 -4.70 12.64
C ALA A 314 -23.86 -3.67 11.70
N GLY A 315 -23.94 -4.00 10.41
CA GLY A 315 -24.52 -3.15 9.37
C GLY A 315 -23.49 -2.40 8.52
N ALA A 316 -22.25 -2.25 8.99
CA ALA A 316 -21.16 -1.83 8.12
C ALA A 316 -20.90 -2.89 7.04
N LEU A 317 -20.66 -2.44 5.81
CA LEU A 317 -20.09 -3.26 4.74
C LEU A 317 -18.57 -3.15 4.88
N SER A 318 -17.98 -4.12 5.59
CA SER A 318 -16.55 -4.19 5.84
C SER A 318 -15.82 -4.66 4.56
N VAL A 319 -14.83 -3.90 4.10
CA VAL A 319 -14.11 -4.17 2.85
C VAL A 319 -12.64 -4.43 3.15
N GLY A 320 -12.14 -5.59 2.72
CA GLY A 320 -10.73 -5.94 2.71
C GLY A 320 -10.08 -5.67 1.35
N ALA A 321 -8.75 -5.65 1.31
CA ALA A 321 -7.98 -5.47 0.09
C ALA A 321 -7.62 -6.80 -0.56
N VAL A 322 -7.62 -6.81 -1.90
CA VAL A 322 -7.07 -7.88 -2.73
C VAL A 322 -6.16 -7.27 -3.78
N TYR A 323 -5.27 -8.07 -4.33
CA TYR A 323 -4.44 -7.69 -5.46
C TYR A 323 -5.11 -8.11 -6.77
N ASP A 324 -4.77 -7.41 -7.85
CA ASP A 324 -5.17 -7.76 -9.21
C ASP A 324 -4.39 -8.95 -9.79
N SER A 325 -3.33 -9.35 -9.09
CA SER A 325 -2.48 -10.50 -9.39
C SER A 325 -2.15 -11.29 -8.12
N ASN A 326 -1.71 -12.54 -8.27
CA ASN A 326 -1.36 -13.38 -7.12
C ASN A 326 0.05 -13.03 -6.62
N MET A 327 0.16 -12.03 -5.74
CA MET A 327 1.43 -11.42 -5.31
C MET A 327 2.08 -12.07 -4.07
N GLY A 328 1.57 -13.21 -3.60
CA GLY A 328 2.08 -13.83 -2.36
C GLY A 328 1.79 -12.99 -1.10
N PRO A 329 2.28 -13.41 0.09
CA PRO A 329 2.05 -12.70 1.35
C PRO A 329 3.05 -11.54 1.57
N ILE A 330 2.56 -10.35 1.93
CA ILE A 330 3.39 -9.16 2.26
C ILE A 330 2.96 -8.56 3.61
N SER A 331 3.90 -7.96 4.35
CA SER A 331 3.69 -7.20 5.58
C SER A 331 3.89 -5.70 5.33
N TRP A 332 3.07 -4.86 5.96
CA TRP A 332 3.18 -3.40 5.90
C TRP A 332 3.90 -2.85 7.13
N SER A 333 4.80 -1.87 6.95
CA SER A 333 5.27 -0.99 8.02
C SER A 333 4.35 0.24 8.08
N GLY A 334 3.74 0.47 9.24
CA GLY A 334 2.90 1.64 9.50
C GLY A 334 3.67 2.92 9.73
#